data_AF-A0AAN4ZFS1-F1
#
_entry.id   AF-A0AAN4ZFS1-F1
#
_cell.length_a   1.000
_cell.length_b   1.000
_cell.length_c   1.000
_cell.angle_alpha   90.00
_cell.angle_beta   90.00
_cell.angle_gamma   90.00
#
_symmetry.space_group_name_H-M   'P 1'
#
loop_
_entity.id
_entity.type
_entity.pdbx_description
1 polymer ?
#
loop_
_entity_poly.entity_id
_entity_poly.type
_entity_poly.pdbx_seq_one_letter_code
_entity_poly.pdbx_strand_id
1 'polypeptide(L)'
;MAARLEGTVIDRPSVVSINAPISKYLYNGDVMLSPDDFNNINSVNIQNNIRHKRGAPVVTSTRWSKTQPIGFIISSDIEESTKKLIRTATQKIADNTCLSFKENSNVGTQLQFFRGGGCYSFIGRQFGSFQKISID
;
A
#
# COMPACT_ATOMS: atom_id res chain seq x y z
N MET A 1 28.92 23.01 18.21
CA MET A 1 27.45 23.05 18.14
C MET A 1 27.08 22.93 16.67
N ALA A 2 26.67 21.73 16.22
CA ALA A 2 26.29 21.52 14.82
C ALA A 2 24.79 21.82 14.67
N ALA A 3 24.46 22.77 13.81
CA ALA A 3 23.09 23.12 13.46
C ALA A 3 22.41 21.93 12.77
N ARG A 4 21.22 21.57 13.27
CA ARG A 4 20.35 20.54 12.71
C ARG A 4 19.79 21.05 11.38
N LEU A 5 20.24 20.47 10.27
CA LEU A 5 19.60 20.66 8.96
C LEU A 5 18.25 19.94 8.99
N GLU A 6 17.17 20.70 9.06
CA GLU A 6 15.82 20.20 8.81
C GLU A 6 15.77 19.57 7.41
N GLY A 7 15.32 18.31 7.32
CA GLY A 7 15.10 17.63 6.03
C GLY A 7 16.00 16.45 5.68
N THR A 8 16.77 15.89 6.63
CA THR A 8 17.41 14.58 6.42
C THR A 8 16.47 13.43 6.83
N VAL A 9 16.53 12.32 6.08
CA VAL A 9 15.72 11.08 6.20
C VAL A 9 15.76 10.40 7.59
N ILE A 10 16.46 10.98 8.56
CA ILE A 10 16.85 10.34 9.82
C ILE A 10 15.77 10.42 10.91
N ASP A 11 14.72 11.24 10.74
CA ASP A 11 13.72 11.49 11.82
C ASP A 11 12.26 11.15 11.44
N ARG A 12 12.01 10.46 10.30
CA ARG A 12 10.63 10.05 9.97
C ARG A 12 10.27 8.78 10.75
N PRO A 13 9.14 8.74 11.46
CA PRO A 13 8.68 7.51 12.11
C PRO A 13 8.49 6.41 11.05
N SER A 14 8.84 5.18 11.43
CA SER A 14 8.59 3.99 10.61
C SER A 14 7.08 3.81 10.37
N VAL A 15 6.71 3.12 9.28
CA VAL A 15 5.31 2.76 8.99
C VAL A 15 4.67 2.03 10.17
N VAL A 16 5.40 1.10 10.81
CA VAL A 16 4.92 0.36 11.98
C VAL A 16 4.61 1.30 13.15
N SER A 17 5.44 2.32 13.39
CA SER A 17 5.19 3.31 14.44
C SER A 17 4.06 4.27 14.09
N ILE A 18 3.92 4.68 12.82
CA ILE A 18 2.78 5.49 12.35
C ILE A 18 1.48 4.73 12.56
N ASN A 19 1.46 3.44 12.23
CA ASN A 19 0.29 2.59 12.32
C ASN A 19 0.05 2.01 13.71
N ALA A 20 0.87 2.32 14.72
CA ALA A 20 0.72 1.75 16.05
C ALA A 20 -0.72 1.84 16.60
N PRO A 21 -1.47 2.96 16.45
CA PRO A 21 -2.85 3.07 16.91
C PRO A 21 -3.84 2.13 16.19
N ILE A 22 -3.57 1.76 14.93
CA ILE A 22 -4.43 0.93 14.08
C ILE A 22 -3.86 -0.47 13.83
N SER A 23 -2.72 -0.80 14.43
CA SER A 23 -1.95 -2.04 14.20
C SER A 23 -2.78 -3.31 14.40
N LYS A 24 -3.74 -3.32 15.32
CA LYS A 24 -4.64 -4.47 15.58
C LYS A 24 -5.56 -4.82 14.40
N TYR A 25 -5.76 -3.90 13.46
CA TYR A 25 -6.56 -4.10 12.25
C TYR A 25 -5.73 -4.42 11.02
N LEU A 26 -4.39 -4.35 11.14
CA LEU A 26 -3.46 -4.50 10.03
C LEU A 26 -2.59 -5.73 10.23
N TYR A 27 -2.55 -6.59 9.22
CA TYR A 27 -1.60 -7.70 9.18
C TYR A 27 -0.18 -7.15 9.05
N ASN A 28 0.73 -7.63 9.90
CA ASN A 28 2.12 -7.15 10.02
C ASN A 28 2.28 -5.62 10.16
N GLY A 29 1.22 -4.93 10.59
CA GLY A 29 1.24 -3.50 10.90
C GLY A 29 0.96 -2.56 9.74
N ASP A 30 0.92 -3.02 8.48
CA ASP A 30 0.69 -2.15 7.30
C ASP A 30 -0.11 -2.80 6.16
N VAL A 31 -0.56 -4.05 6.33
CA VAL A 31 -1.35 -4.76 5.33
C VAL A 31 -2.82 -4.84 5.75
N MET A 32 -3.70 -4.29 4.91
CA MET A 32 -5.14 -4.54 5.00
C MET A 32 -5.46 -5.87 4.31
N LEU A 33 -6.10 -6.80 5.02
CA LEU A 33 -6.51 -8.07 4.46
C LEU A 33 -7.92 -7.98 3.88
N SER A 34 -8.15 -8.62 2.73
CA SER A 34 -9.51 -8.91 2.29
C SER A 34 -10.12 -9.99 3.22
N PRO A 35 -11.46 -10.11 3.29
CA PRO A 35 -12.09 -11.18 4.06
C PRO A 35 -11.59 -12.58 3.67
N ASP A 36 -11.34 -12.81 2.37
CA ASP A 36 -10.84 -14.09 1.88
C ASP A 36 -9.38 -14.33 2.30
N ASP A 37 -8.53 -13.30 2.24
CA ASP A 37 -7.13 -13.39 2.69
C ASP A 37 -7.06 -13.68 4.20
N PHE A 38 -7.93 -13.05 5.00
CA PHE A 38 -8.02 -13.27 6.44
C PHE A 38 -8.37 -14.72 6.76
N ASN A 39 -9.34 -15.30 6.05
CA ASN A 39 -9.74 -16.69 6.23
C ASN A 39 -8.61 -17.66 5.84
N ASN A 40 -7.87 -17.38 4.76
CA ASN A 40 -6.74 -18.20 4.33
C ASN A 40 -5.57 -18.15 5.32
N ILE A 41 -5.25 -16.98 5.86
CA ILE A 41 -4.17 -16.85 6.84
C ILE A 41 -4.53 -17.58 8.14
N ASN A 42 -5.78 -17.44 8.61
CA ASN A 42 -6.24 -18.13 9.82
C ASN A 42 -6.28 -19.65 9.66
N SER A 43 -6.72 -20.16 8.51
CA SER A 43 -6.74 -21.61 8.26
C SER A 43 -5.33 -22.21 8.21
N VAL A 44 -4.37 -21.50 7.61
CA VAL A 44 -2.94 -21.90 7.59
C VAL A 44 -2.35 -21.91 9.01
N ASN A 45 -2.67 -20.91 9.83
CA ASN A 45 -2.18 -20.81 11.21
C ASN A 45 -2.70 -21.94 12.11
N ILE A 46 -3.95 -22.37 11.92
CA ILE A 46 -4.57 -23.42 12.73
C ILE A 46 -4.02 -24.80 12.37
N GLN A 47 -3.70 -25.05 11.09
CA GLN A 47 -3.29 -26.38 10.63
C GLN A 47 -1.82 -26.70 10.89
N ASN A 48 -0.96 -25.70 11.08
CA ASN A 48 0.48 -25.91 11.09
C ASN A 48 1.16 -25.05 12.15
N ASN A 49 1.63 -25.68 13.23
CA ASN A 49 2.55 -25.12 14.23
C ASN A 49 3.97 -24.85 13.64
N ILE A 50 4.02 -24.44 12.37
CA ILE A 50 5.22 -24.32 11.55
C ILE A 50 5.61 -22.85 11.49
N ARG A 51 6.86 -22.58 11.88
CA ARG A 51 7.53 -21.30 11.77
C ARG A 51 7.26 -20.67 10.40
N HIS A 52 6.61 -19.51 10.38
CA HIS A 52 6.35 -18.78 9.13
C HIS A 52 7.64 -18.52 8.36
N LYS A 53 7.70 -19.00 7.11
CA LYS A 53 8.68 -18.49 6.15
C LYS A 53 8.42 -16.99 5.98
N ARG A 54 9.45 -16.17 6.16
CA ARG A 54 9.38 -14.73 5.86
C ARG A 54 9.18 -14.58 4.35
N GLY A 55 7.99 -14.17 3.94
CA GLY A 55 7.60 -14.06 2.55
C GLY A 55 6.24 -13.37 2.41
N ALA A 56 5.82 -13.10 1.17
CA ALA A 56 4.48 -12.58 0.93
C ALA A 56 3.44 -13.59 1.44
N PRO A 57 2.40 -13.14 2.17
CA PRO A 57 1.32 -14.03 2.58
C PRO A 57 0.64 -14.62 1.35
N VAL A 58 0.08 -15.83 1.51
CA VAL A 58 -0.77 -16.41 0.47
C VAL A 58 -2.05 -15.58 0.43
N VAL A 59 -2.24 -14.87 -0.69
CA VAL A 59 -3.40 -13.99 -0.90
C VAL A 59 -4.20 -14.46 -2.10
N THR A 60 -5.52 -14.22 -2.10
CA THR A 60 -6.45 -14.51 -3.19
C THR A 60 -6.39 -13.45 -4.30
N SER A 61 -5.72 -12.33 -4.02
CA SER A 61 -5.60 -11.22 -4.95
C SER A 61 -4.79 -11.59 -6.20
N THR A 62 -5.07 -10.88 -7.29
CA THR A 62 -4.38 -11.10 -8.56
C THR A 62 -3.20 -10.15 -8.72
N ARG A 63 -2.25 -10.47 -9.61
CA ARG A 63 -1.22 -9.49 -9.99
C ARG A 63 -1.85 -8.41 -10.89
N TRP A 64 -1.32 -7.20 -10.81
CA TRP A 64 -1.65 -6.14 -11.76
C TRP A 64 -1.18 -6.52 -13.17
N SER A 65 -1.93 -6.07 -14.18
CA SER A 65 -1.57 -6.32 -15.58
C SER A 65 -0.26 -5.61 -15.92
N LYS A 66 0.58 -6.28 -16.70
CA LYS A 66 1.81 -5.69 -17.27
C LYS A 66 1.55 -4.97 -18.60
N THR A 67 0.40 -5.22 -19.22
CA THR A 67 0.06 -4.71 -20.57
C THR A 67 -0.91 -3.54 -20.54
N GLN A 68 -1.46 -3.22 -19.37
CA GLN A 68 -2.41 -2.13 -19.20
C GLN A 68 -1.97 -1.24 -18.03
N PRO A 69 -2.09 0.09 -18.16
CA PRO A 69 -1.74 1.00 -17.07
C PRO A 69 -2.58 0.73 -15.82
N ILE A 70 -1.93 0.72 -14.66
CA ILE A 70 -2.58 0.76 -13.36
C ILE A 70 -3.17 2.16 -13.18
N GLY A 71 -4.50 2.26 -13.24
CA GLY A 71 -5.21 3.50 -13.00
C GLY A 71 -5.07 3.93 -11.53
N PHE A 72 -4.90 5.23 -11.27
CA PHE A 72 -4.96 5.76 -9.91
C PHE A 72 -5.62 7.13 -9.85
N ILE A 73 -6.20 7.45 -8.69
CA ILE A 73 -6.71 8.77 -8.35
C ILE A 73 -6.13 9.19 -7.01
N ILE A 74 -6.02 10.50 -6.80
CA ILE A 74 -5.57 11.08 -5.53
C ILE A 74 -6.72 11.90 -4.95
N SER A 75 -7.18 11.52 -3.76
CA SER A 75 -8.26 12.18 -3.07
C SER A 75 -7.88 13.61 -2.63
N SER A 76 -8.89 14.45 -2.45
CA SER A 76 -8.73 15.88 -2.18
C SER A 76 -8.16 16.19 -0.77
N ASP A 77 -8.26 15.24 0.15
CA ASP A 77 -7.73 15.25 1.51
C ASP A 77 -6.20 15.10 1.59
N ILE A 78 -5.55 14.74 0.48
CA ILE A 78 -4.09 14.70 0.38
C ILE A 78 -3.52 16.07 0.05
N GLU A 79 -2.49 16.49 0.78
CA GLU A 79 -1.73 17.72 0.51
C GLU A 79 -0.97 17.68 -0.81
N GLU A 80 -0.82 18.82 -1.48
CA GLU A 80 -0.19 18.89 -2.80
C GLU A 80 1.28 18.41 -2.81
N SER A 81 2.02 18.63 -1.72
CA SER A 81 3.36 18.07 -1.52
C SER A 81 3.34 16.54 -1.61
N THR A 82 2.41 15.90 -0.91
CA THR A 82 2.22 14.44 -0.93
C THR A 82 1.68 13.96 -2.27
N LYS A 83 0.80 14.72 -2.95
CA LYS A 83 0.37 14.37 -4.32
C LYS A 83 1.54 14.31 -5.30
N LYS A 84 2.46 15.29 -5.23
CA LYS A 84 3.70 15.29 -6.02
C LYS A 84 4.58 14.09 -5.70
N LEU A 85 4.69 13.70 -4.43
CA LEU A 85 5.43 12.50 -4.03
C LEU A 85 4.78 11.21 -4.57
N ILE A 86 3.45 11.09 -4.52
CA ILE A 86 2.74 9.94 -5.10
C ILE A 86 3.03 9.82 -6.60
N ARG A 87 2.91 10.92 -7.35
CA ARG A 87 3.23 10.94 -8.80
C ARG A 87 4.69 10.59 -9.08
N THR A 88 5.61 11.11 -8.26
CA THR A 88 7.04 10.80 -8.39
C THR A 88 7.31 9.31 -8.10
N ALA A 89 6.66 8.75 -7.08
CA ALA A 89 6.81 7.35 -6.71
C ALA A 89 6.24 6.40 -7.77
N THR A 90 5.05 6.68 -8.31
CA THR A 90 4.46 5.87 -9.39
C THR A 90 5.31 5.93 -10.66
N GLN A 91 5.82 7.12 -11.03
CA GLN A 91 6.75 7.27 -12.13
C GLN A 91 8.03 6.46 -11.91
N LYS A 92 8.64 6.55 -10.73
CA LYS A 92 9.85 5.80 -10.39
C LYS A 92 9.63 4.28 -10.49
N ILE A 93 8.47 3.77 -10.07
CA ILE A 93 8.14 2.34 -10.23
C ILE A 93 8.01 2.00 -11.71
N ALA A 94 7.35 2.85 -12.51
CA ALA A 94 7.24 2.64 -13.96
C ALA A 94 8.61 2.61 -14.64
N ASP A 95 9.51 3.51 -14.28
CA ASP A 95 10.86 3.61 -14.88
C ASP A 95 11.74 2.38 -14.58
N ASN A 96 11.43 1.64 -13.51
CA ASN A 96 12.25 0.53 -13.03
C ASN A 96 11.58 -0.84 -13.18
N THR A 97 10.38 -0.90 -13.76
CA THR A 97 9.62 -2.14 -13.92
C THR A 97 8.90 -2.18 -15.27
N CYS A 98 8.16 -3.25 -15.55
CA CYS A 98 7.27 -3.34 -16.70
C CYS A 98 5.85 -2.81 -16.42
N LEU A 99 5.62 -2.20 -15.25
CA LEU A 99 4.33 -1.61 -14.90
C LEU A 99 4.25 -0.19 -15.46
N SER A 100 3.05 0.24 -15.80
CA SER A 100 2.75 1.63 -16.13
C SER A 100 1.60 2.13 -15.27
N PHE A 101 1.52 3.44 -15.06
CA PHE A 101 0.49 4.07 -14.24
C PHE A 101 -0.20 5.18 -15.02
N LYS A 102 -1.50 5.35 -14.77
CA LYS A 102 -2.29 6.43 -15.39
C LYS A 102 -3.16 7.10 -14.34
N GLU A 103 -2.88 8.37 -14.06
CA GLU A 103 -3.74 9.18 -13.19
C GLU A 103 -5.08 9.44 -13.89
N ASN A 104 -6.19 9.32 -13.16
CA ASN A 104 -7.56 9.53 -13.64
C ASN A 104 -7.91 8.69 -14.89
N SER A 105 -7.55 7.39 -14.89
CA SER A 105 -7.82 6.51 -16.03
C SER A 105 -9.31 6.29 -16.28
N ASN A 106 -10.14 6.32 -15.22
CA ASN A 106 -11.57 6.03 -15.23
C ASN A 106 -11.94 4.65 -15.82
N VAL A 107 -10.99 3.74 -15.91
CA VAL A 107 -11.17 2.41 -16.53
C VAL A 107 -10.66 1.32 -15.59
N GLY A 108 -11.50 0.31 -15.39
CA GLY A 108 -11.20 -0.85 -14.55
C GLY A 108 -11.07 -0.51 -13.06
N THR A 109 -10.41 -1.40 -12.31
CA THR A 109 -10.06 -1.14 -10.92
C THR A 109 -8.93 -0.12 -10.85
N GLN A 110 -9.17 0.98 -10.13
CA GLN A 110 -8.18 2.03 -9.91
C GLN A 110 -7.70 2.02 -8.46
N LEU A 111 -6.45 2.41 -8.25
CA LEU A 111 -5.95 2.76 -6.91
C LEU A 111 -6.54 4.11 -6.48
N GLN A 112 -6.94 4.24 -5.22
CA GLN A 112 -7.35 5.51 -4.64
C GLN A 112 -6.45 5.83 -3.45
N PHE A 113 -5.58 6.83 -3.62
CA PHE A 113 -4.78 7.37 -2.53
C PHE A 113 -5.62 8.35 -1.71
N PHE A 114 -5.66 8.16 -0.39
CA PHE A 114 -6.44 9.00 0.54
C PHE A 114 -5.76 9.05 1.92
N ARG A 115 -6.22 9.93 2.81
CA ARG A 115 -5.78 9.97 4.22
C ARG A 115 -6.67 9.08 5.08
N GLY A 116 -6.17 7.90 5.45
CA GLY A 116 -6.88 6.92 6.28
C GLY A 116 -6.41 6.82 7.72
N GLY A 117 -5.56 7.73 8.20
CA GLY A 117 -5.02 7.71 9.57
C GLY A 117 -3.91 6.67 9.77
N GLY A 118 -3.04 6.54 8.77
CA GLY A 118 -1.92 5.61 8.74
C GLY A 118 -1.45 5.30 7.32
N CYS A 119 -0.45 4.44 7.18
CA CYS A 119 0.15 4.02 5.92
C CYS A 119 -0.10 2.54 5.68
N TYR A 120 -1.07 2.18 4.82
CA TYR A 120 -1.41 0.78 4.59
C TYR A 120 -2.05 0.54 3.22
N SER A 121 -1.97 -0.70 2.75
CA SER A 121 -2.62 -1.13 1.51
C SER A 121 -3.04 -2.59 1.56
N PHE A 122 -3.89 -2.99 0.61
CA PHE A 122 -4.04 -4.40 0.27
C PHE A 122 -2.81 -4.92 -0.48
N ILE A 123 -2.61 -6.23 -0.48
CA ILE A 123 -1.62 -6.89 -1.34
C ILE A 123 -2.28 -7.24 -2.67
N GLY A 124 -1.59 -6.95 -3.78
CA GLY A 124 -2.04 -7.27 -5.14
C GLY A 124 -3.21 -6.41 -5.61
N ARG A 125 -3.88 -6.89 -6.67
CA ARG A 125 -5.06 -6.29 -7.29
C ARG A 125 -6.32 -6.96 -6.78
N GLN A 126 -7.10 -6.19 -6.05
CA GLN A 126 -8.46 -6.51 -5.64
C GLN A 126 -9.42 -6.19 -6.80
N PHE A 127 -10.57 -6.87 -6.87
CA PHE A 127 -11.60 -6.54 -7.84
C PHE A 127 -12.56 -5.48 -7.28
N GLY A 128 -12.92 -4.50 -8.11
CA GLY A 128 -13.83 -3.40 -7.74
C GLY A 128 -13.57 -2.14 -8.55
N SER A 129 -14.24 -1.04 -8.20
CA SER A 129 -14.01 0.26 -8.86
C SER A 129 -12.75 0.95 -8.32
N PHE A 130 -12.63 1.04 -7.00
CA PHE A 130 -11.49 1.67 -6.32
C PHE A 130 -10.91 0.76 -5.23
N GLN A 131 -9.60 0.56 -5.28
CA GLN A 131 -8.82 -0.09 -4.24
C GLN A 131 -8.06 0.99 -3.46
N LYS A 132 -8.35 1.10 -2.16
CA LYS A 132 -7.80 2.16 -1.30
C LYS A 132 -6.35 1.90 -0.90
N ILE A 133 -5.54 2.96 -0.90
CA ILE A 133 -4.19 3.02 -0.32
C ILE A 133 -4.15 4.23 0.61
N SER A 134 -3.89 4.00 1.90
CA SER A 134 -3.78 5.08 2.87
C SER A 134 -2.36 5.63 2.91
N ILE A 135 -2.23 6.95 2.88
CA ILE A 135 -0.96 7.68 2.95
C ILE A 135 -1.07 8.76 4.03
N ASP A 136 -0.11 8.79 4.95
CA ASP A 136 0.04 9.82 5.99
C ASP A 136 1.50 10.31 6.15
#